data_AF-A0A897N5N9-F1
#
_entry.id   AF-A0A897N5N9-F1
#
_cell.length_a   1.000
_cell.length_b   1.000
_cell.length_c   1.000
_cell.angle_alpha   90.00
_cell.angle_beta   90.00
_cell.angle_gamma   90.00
#
_symmetry.space_group_name_H-M   'P 1'
#
loop_
_entity.id
_entity.type
_entity.pdbx_description
1 polymer ?
#
loop_
_entity_poly.entity_id
_entity_poly.type
_entity_poly.pdbx_seq_one_letter_code
_entity_poly.pdbx_strand_id
1 'polypeptide(L)'
;MGLFDVIKSVLGARESDESDPESSTAELSSSTAGPDMDEAAGEEDDTTDTAGSDATDREAGFDHLTTESVDDGPDMGDDAAEFITEAETDDDAIEAEPDEAETIPDDDPRVEFVDAATELADFWGEYELDFSLASFTRLDDLVAEQWDAERFETIEFGDDSYDAKVYTETATQLGSYFGEVLVRRHDAVWQQETGTGWTVSVPSGPDSEAAGATVTVFQVAEDCLTGDSTFTGMHDALADRLNLSGRAGDGDTPVDLDRADIETVASDAEIEDAAQRLRAGAEDLAERWPEYDLDFSVESLERLDELLESELDRDRFEDVELGDDSDQESMLLTAHVVGVAGYLAEVLRHRRDADWAEQGRMVLVVEHDDSRTRIDPIEVAIAAVRGTSSLTAAVPGTGRDDGLV
;
A
#
# COMPACT_ATOMS: atom_id res chain seq x y z
N MET A 1 -8.57 4.15 -4.16
CA MET A 1 -8.65 3.95 -5.63
C MET A 1 -7.24 3.79 -6.12
N GLY A 2 -6.87 2.68 -6.75
CA GLY A 2 -5.47 2.43 -7.08
C GLY A 2 -4.98 3.36 -8.18
N LEU A 3 -3.67 3.65 -8.22
CA LEU A 3 -2.99 4.37 -9.33
C LEU A 3 -3.36 3.79 -10.71
N PHE A 4 -3.65 2.49 -10.76
CA PHE A 4 -4.16 1.77 -11.92
C PHE A 4 -5.56 2.18 -12.37
N ASP A 5 -6.49 2.37 -11.42
CA ASP A 5 -7.86 2.80 -11.72
C ASP A 5 -7.88 4.23 -12.28
N VAL A 6 -6.95 5.05 -11.81
CA VAL A 6 -6.70 6.42 -12.31
C VAL A 6 -6.30 6.42 -13.78
N ILE A 7 -5.32 5.60 -14.17
CA ILE A 7 -4.85 5.52 -15.56
C ILE A 7 -5.96 5.00 -16.48
N LYS A 8 -6.79 4.06 -16.00
CA LYS A 8 -7.98 3.60 -16.73
C LYS A 8 -9.04 4.69 -16.88
N SER A 9 -9.34 5.44 -15.82
CA SER A 9 -10.40 6.46 -15.82
C SER A 9 -10.09 7.64 -16.75
N VAL A 10 -8.87 8.20 -16.66
CA VAL A 10 -8.51 9.44 -17.37
C VAL A 10 -8.41 9.29 -18.90
N LEU A 11 -8.10 8.09 -19.40
CA LEU A 11 -7.95 7.84 -20.85
C LEU A 11 -9.11 7.07 -21.48
N GLY A 12 -9.91 6.33 -20.70
CA GLY A 12 -11.12 5.66 -21.18
C GLY A 12 -12.22 6.62 -21.67
N ALA A 13 -12.15 7.91 -21.30
CA ALA A 13 -13.10 8.93 -21.73
C ALA A 13 -12.91 9.41 -23.19
N ARG A 14 -11.82 9.04 -23.88
CA ARG A 14 -11.53 9.52 -25.25
C ARG A 14 -11.92 8.59 -26.40
N GLU A 15 -12.33 7.34 -26.14
CA GLU A 15 -12.63 6.36 -27.20
C GLU A 15 -14.14 6.15 -27.50
N SER A 16 -15.01 7.04 -27.03
CA SER A 16 -16.45 6.98 -27.33
C SER A 16 -16.96 8.18 -28.12
N ASP A 17 -16.33 8.56 -29.23
CA ASP A 17 -17.00 9.35 -30.28
C ASP A 17 -16.21 9.37 -31.60
N GLU A 18 -16.05 8.21 -32.24
CA GLU A 18 -15.72 8.18 -33.66
C GLU A 18 -16.72 7.30 -34.42
N SER A 19 -17.86 7.91 -34.74
CA SER A 19 -18.82 7.43 -35.74
C SER A 19 -19.46 8.63 -36.43
N ASP A 20 -18.81 9.12 -37.48
CA ASP A 20 -19.37 10.01 -38.51
C ASP A 20 -19.49 9.22 -39.83
N PRO A 21 -20.23 9.65 -40.88
CA PRO A 21 -21.20 10.74 -40.95
C PRO A 21 -22.48 10.37 -41.73
N GLU A 22 -23.68 10.81 -41.32
CA GLU A 22 -24.78 11.02 -42.29
C GLU A 22 -25.58 12.31 -41.99
N SER A 23 -25.20 13.36 -42.73
CA SER A 23 -26.08 14.26 -43.48
C SER A 23 -27.51 14.47 -42.95
N SER A 24 -27.78 15.62 -42.33
CA SER A 24 -29.06 16.32 -42.51
C SER A 24 -28.96 17.82 -42.25
N THR A 25 -29.12 18.58 -43.33
CA THR A 25 -29.44 20.00 -43.39
C THR A 25 -30.79 20.31 -42.75
N ALA A 26 -30.86 21.29 -41.85
CA ALA A 26 -31.98 22.24 -41.68
C ALA A 26 -31.60 23.26 -40.59
N GLU A 27 -31.32 24.52 -40.97
CA GLU A 27 -32.24 25.65 -40.95
C GLU A 27 -32.20 26.46 -39.65
N LEU A 28 -31.82 27.73 -39.81
CA LEU A 28 -31.81 28.79 -38.83
C LEU A 28 -33.22 29.11 -38.34
N SER A 29 -33.38 29.38 -37.04
CA SER A 29 -34.30 30.43 -36.58
C SER A 29 -33.98 30.93 -35.17
N SER A 30 -33.75 32.24 -35.12
CA SER A 30 -33.75 33.10 -33.95
C SER A 30 -35.11 33.09 -33.25
N SER A 31 -35.15 33.07 -31.92
CA SER A 31 -36.11 33.92 -31.18
C SER A 31 -35.73 34.13 -29.72
N THR A 32 -35.62 35.41 -29.38
CA THR A 32 -35.57 36.04 -28.06
C THR A 32 -36.82 35.74 -27.21
N ALA A 33 -36.66 35.53 -25.89
CA ALA A 33 -37.58 35.99 -24.84
C ALA A 33 -36.95 35.77 -23.44
N GLY A 34 -36.99 36.79 -22.58
CA GLY A 34 -36.56 36.73 -21.18
C GLY A 34 -37.48 35.88 -20.29
N PRO A 35 -37.18 35.82 -18.98
CA PRO A 35 -37.99 36.65 -18.06
C PRO A 35 -37.24 37.26 -16.85
N ASP A 36 -37.85 38.34 -16.38
CA ASP A 36 -37.72 39.02 -15.08
C ASP A 36 -38.37 38.24 -13.92
N MET A 37 -37.85 38.49 -12.69
CA MET A 37 -38.51 38.45 -11.35
C MET A 37 -38.99 37.08 -10.81
N ASP A 38 -38.98 36.76 -9.51
CA ASP A 38 -38.77 37.47 -8.23
C ASP A 38 -38.64 36.43 -7.07
N GLU A 39 -38.11 36.87 -5.93
CA GLU A 39 -38.23 36.38 -4.52
C GLU A 39 -38.01 34.87 -4.19
N ALA A 40 -37.44 34.43 -3.06
CA ALA A 40 -37.33 34.98 -1.71
C ALA A 40 -36.19 34.25 -0.95
N ALA A 41 -35.51 34.95 -0.04
CA ALA A 41 -34.79 34.32 1.08
C ALA A 41 -34.86 35.24 2.30
N GLY A 42 -35.53 34.75 3.35
CA GLY A 42 -35.54 35.34 4.70
C GLY A 42 -34.14 35.28 5.33
N GLU A 43 -33.80 36.28 6.15
CA GLU A 43 -33.70 36.17 7.62
C GLU A 43 -32.72 35.04 8.02
N GLU A 44 -31.57 35.34 8.61
CA GLU A 44 -31.49 35.61 10.06
C GLU A 44 -30.38 36.59 10.47
N ASP A 45 -30.65 37.15 11.65
CA ASP A 45 -30.08 38.32 12.30
C ASP A 45 -28.82 38.00 13.11
N ASP A 46 -28.05 39.06 13.27
CA ASP A 46 -26.81 39.22 14.00
C ASP A 46 -27.06 39.30 15.52
N THR A 47 -25.97 39.23 16.29
CA THR A 47 -25.68 39.85 17.59
C THR A 47 -25.34 38.94 18.78
N THR A 48 -24.04 38.94 19.09
CA THR A 48 -23.40 39.28 20.38
C THR A 48 -24.28 39.33 21.64
N ASP A 49 -23.85 38.72 22.76
CA ASP A 49 -22.90 39.32 23.73
C ASP A 49 -22.96 38.67 25.15
N THR A 50 -21.80 38.65 25.80
CA THR A 50 -21.53 38.88 27.24
C THR A 50 -21.90 37.87 28.35
N ALA A 51 -20.87 37.69 29.20
CA ALA A 51 -20.71 36.94 30.44
C ALA A 51 -21.69 37.24 31.61
N GLY A 52 -21.77 36.30 32.56
CA GLY A 52 -22.35 36.56 33.88
C GLY A 52 -22.34 35.37 34.84
N SER A 53 -21.46 35.47 35.83
CA SER A 53 -21.35 34.82 37.16
C SER A 53 -22.54 34.07 37.79
N ASP A 54 -22.21 33.04 38.57
CA ASP A 54 -22.38 32.93 40.04
C ASP A 54 -22.88 31.54 40.52
N ALA A 55 -22.35 31.16 41.68
CA ALA A 55 -22.40 29.87 42.33
C ALA A 55 -23.78 29.42 42.83
N THR A 56 -23.95 28.12 43.04
CA THR A 56 -24.50 27.54 44.28
C THR A 56 -24.40 26.00 44.28
N ASP A 57 -23.59 25.50 45.21
CA ASP A 57 -24.00 24.58 46.28
C ASP A 57 -24.85 23.34 45.91
N ARG A 58 -24.23 22.16 46.00
CA ARG A 58 -24.85 20.94 46.54
C ARG A 58 -23.82 19.84 46.83
N GLU A 59 -23.39 19.79 48.09
CA GLU A 59 -22.88 18.60 48.76
C GLU A 59 -24.05 17.76 49.31
N ALA A 60 -24.11 16.48 48.93
CA ALA A 60 -24.71 15.33 49.63
C ALA A 60 -24.46 14.11 48.73
N GLY A 61 -23.54 13.19 49.00
CA GLY A 61 -23.34 12.46 50.24
C GLY A 61 -23.87 11.04 50.02
N PHE A 62 -23.01 10.10 49.64
CA PHE A 62 -23.23 8.67 49.88
C PHE A 62 -21.91 7.97 50.19
N ASP A 63 -21.87 7.56 51.45
CA ASP A 63 -20.93 6.71 52.14
C ASP A 63 -21.25 5.26 51.77
N HIS A 64 -20.31 4.54 51.14
CA HIS A 64 -20.14 3.11 51.40
C HIS A 64 -18.74 2.64 50.98
N LEU A 65 -17.90 2.46 51.99
CA LEU A 65 -16.75 1.56 51.96
C LEU A 65 -17.22 0.13 51.71
N THR A 66 -16.74 -0.47 50.63
CA THR A 66 -16.42 -1.91 50.57
C THR A 66 -15.06 -2.04 49.91
N THR A 67 -14.05 -2.29 50.75
CA THR A 67 -12.73 -2.76 50.34
C THR A 67 -12.87 -4.19 49.87
N GLU A 68 -12.96 -4.40 48.56
CA GLU A 68 -12.70 -5.70 47.95
C GLU A 68 -11.25 -5.67 47.49
N SER A 69 -10.47 -6.62 47.99
CA SER A 69 -9.05 -6.74 47.66
C SER A 69 -8.97 -7.25 46.22
N VAL A 70 -8.43 -6.44 45.32
CA VAL A 70 -8.04 -6.89 43.99
C VAL A 70 -6.84 -7.80 44.18
N ASP A 71 -6.95 -9.02 43.67
CA ASP A 71 -5.88 -10.02 43.62
C ASP A 71 -4.88 -9.52 42.57
N ASP A 72 -3.73 -9.03 43.02
CA ASP A 72 -2.61 -8.71 42.14
C ASP A 72 -2.19 -10.03 41.45
N GLY A 73 -2.42 -10.11 40.14
CA GLY A 73 -1.87 -11.15 39.28
C GLY A 73 -0.34 -11.19 39.36
N PRO A 74 0.30 -12.29 38.93
CA PRO A 74 1.71 -12.54 39.18
C PRO A 74 2.61 -11.42 38.63
N ASP A 75 3.41 -10.85 39.54
CA ASP A 75 4.46 -9.86 39.32
C ASP A 75 5.54 -10.40 38.36
N MET A 76 5.44 -10.05 37.07
CA MET A 76 6.41 -10.37 36.00
C MET A 76 7.63 -9.43 36.04
N GLY A 77 8.06 -8.98 37.23
CA GLY A 77 9.11 -8.00 37.41
C GLY A 77 10.54 -8.54 37.52
N ASP A 78 10.77 -9.86 37.63
CA ASP A 78 12.08 -10.36 38.10
C ASP A 78 12.66 -11.60 37.37
N ASP A 79 11.99 -12.21 36.38
CA ASP A 79 12.49 -13.47 35.76
C ASP A 79 13.01 -13.33 34.31
N ALA A 80 13.10 -12.13 33.74
CA ALA A 80 13.74 -11.91 32.43
C ALA A 80 15.28 -11.89 32.49
N ALA A 81 15.89 -12.21 33.65
CA ALA A 81 17.32 -12.09 33.89
C ALA A 81 18.09 -13.42 33.98
N GLU A 82 17.49 -14.56 33.59
CA GLU A 82 18.17 -15.87 33.56
C GLU A 82 18.24 -16.45 32.15
N PHE A 83 18.86 -15.75 31.20
CA PHE A 83 19.20 -16.31 29.88
C PHE A 83 20.68 -16.17 29.54
N ILE A 84 21.55 -16.71 30.42
CA ILE A 84 22.91 -17.15 30.05
C ILE A 84 23.28 -18.36 30.92
N THR A 85 23.16 -19.60 30.39
CA THR A 85 24.18 -20.68 30.41
C THR A 85 23.65 -22.02 29.84
N GLU A 86 24.25 -22.43 28.72
CA GLU A 86 24.74 -23.78 28.35
C GLU A 86 23.90 -25.07 28.62
N ALA A 87 23.60 -25.75 27.50
CA ALA A 87 24.13 -27.06 27.09
C ALA A 87 23.34 -28.37 27.35
N GLU A 88 23.02 -28.98 26.19
CA GLU A 88 22.99 -30.40 25.81
C GLU A 88 21.96 -31.34 26.44
N THR A 89 21.07 -31.86 25.59
CA THR A 89 20.55 -33.23 25.75
C THR A 89 20.41 -33.90 24.38
N ASP A 90 21.23 -34.94 24.22
CA ASP A 90 21.23 -35.96 23.18
C ASP A 90 20.11 -36.98 23.52
N ASP A 91 19.13 -37.20 22.65
CA ASP A 91 18.37 -38.48 22.59
C ASP A 91 17.62 -38.65 21.26
N ASP A 92 18.06 -39.66 20.50
CA ASP A 92 17.43 -40.25 19.31
C ASP A 92 15.99 -40.75 19.59
N ALA A 93 14.98 -40.28 18.84
CA ALA A 93 13.72 -41.02 18.64
C ALA A 93 12.87 -40.56 17.43
N ILE A 94 13.15 -41.16 16.27
CA ILE A 94 12.22 -41.57 15.18
C ILE A 94 11.20 -40.53 14.67
N GLU A 95 11.55 -40.00 13.51
CA GLU A 95 10.82 -39.14 12.58
C GLU A 95 9.39 -39.62 12.27
N ALA A 96 8.43 -38.71 12.45
CA ALA A 96 7.23 -38.66 11.64
C ALA A 96 7.48 -37.57 10.58
N GLU A 97 7.52 -37.94 9.30
CA GLU A 97 7.79 -36.99 8.23
C GLU A 97 6.68 -35.94 8.16
N PRO A 98 6.97 -34.65 8.41
CA PRO A 98 6.05 -33.58 8.05
C PRO A 98 5.98 -33.50 6.52
N ASP A 99 4.81 -33.13 5.99
CA ASP A 99 4.67 -32.69 4.59
C ASP A 99 5.86 -31.78 4.26
N GLU A 100 6.56 -32.05 3.14
CA GLU A 100 7.75 -31.33 2.70
C GLU A 100 7.43 -29.84 2.53
N ALA A 101 7.49 -29.09 3.64
CA ALA A 101 7.66 -27.65 3.61
C ALA A 101 8.97 -27.41 2.87
N GLU A 102 8.88 -26.60 1.80
CA GLU A 102 10.04 -26.14 1.07
C GLU A 102 11.06 -25.60 2.08
N THR A 103 12.17 -26.32 2.23
CA THR A 103 13.15 -26.01 3.28
C THR A 103 13.85 -24.73 2.87
N ILE A 104 13.49 -23.63 3.53
CA ILE A 104 14.08 -22.32 3.30
C ILE A 104 15.57 -22.43 3.62
N PRO A 105 16.48 -21.99 2.71
CA PRO A 105 17.91 -22.02 3.00
C PRO A 105 18.23 -21.23 4.27
N ASP A 106 19.13 -21.73 5.11
CA ASP A 106 19.50 -21.08 6.39
C ASP A 106 20.06 -19.66 6.23
N ASP A 107 20.59 -19.33 5.04
CA ASP A 107 21.11 -18.00 4.70
C ASP A 107 20.03 -17.04 4.16
N ASP A 108 18.78 -17.49 4.03
CA ASP A 108 17.68 -16.67 3.56
C ASP A 108 17.12 -15.82 4.71
N PRO A 109 17.02 -14.49 4.56
CA PRO A 109 16.51 -13.61 5.61
C PRO A 109 15.08 -13.96 6.05
N ARG A 110 14.31 -14.71 5.25
CA ARG A 110 12.98 -15.21 5.64
C ARG A 110 13.02 -16.23 6.76
N VAL A 111 14.17 -16.87 7.02
CA VAL A 111 14.31 -17.86 8.10
C VAL A 111 13.96 -17.23 9.45
N GLU A 112 14.32 -15.95 9.66
CA GLU A 112 14.00 -15.22 10.89
C GLU A 112 12.48 -15.04 11.08
N PHE A 113 11.71 -14.86 10.01
CA PHE A 113 10.25 -14.74 10.09
C PHE A 113 9.58 -16.09 10.32
N VAL A 114 10.07 -17.16 9.68
CA VAL A 114 9.56 -18.52 9.91
C VAL A 114 9.85 -18.97 11.34
N ASP A 115 11.05 -18.67 11.84
CA ASP A 115 11.44 -18.96 13.21
C ASP A 115 10.58 -18.16 14.20
N ALA A 116 10.39 -16.86 13.98
CA ALA A 116 9.54 -16.02 14.82
C ALA A 116 8.07 -16.50 14.85
N ALA A 117 7.53 -16.91 13.70
CA ALA A 117 6.19 -17.45 13.60
C ALA A 117 6.04 -18.81 14.31
N THR A 118 7.06 -19.66 14.20
CA THR A 118 7.10 -20.99 14.84
C THR A 118 7.27 -20.84 16.35
N GLU A 119 8.15 -19.95 16.80
CA GLU A 119 8.36 -19.64 18.21
C GLU A 119 7.08 -19.11 18.86
N LEU A 120 6.34 -18.22 18.18
CA LEU A 120 5.03 -17.76 18.64
C LEU A 120 4.06 -18.93 18.85
N ALA A 121 3.95 -19.82 17.85
CA ALA A 121 3.05 -20.96 17.90
C ALA A 121 3.44 -21.98 19.00
N ASP A 122 4.74 -22.22 19.18
CA ASP A 122 5.27 -23.13 20.20
C ASP A 122 5.11 -22.55 21.61
N PHE A 123 5.42 -21.27 21.80
CA PHE A 123 5.31 -20.58 23.08
C PHE A 123 3.85 -20.51 23.54
N TRP A 124 2.94 -20.16 22.62
CA TRP A 124 1.49 -20.10 22.87
C TRP A 124 0.78 -21.39 22.47
N GLY A 125 1.44 -22.54 22.59
CA GLY A 125 0.90 -23.85 22.16
C GLY A 125 -0.45 -24.23 22.79
N GLU A 126 -0.86 -23.59 23.89
CA GLU A 126 -2.20 -23.75 24.47
C GLU A 126 -3.34 -23.22 23.59
N TYR A 127 -3.05 -22.25 22.71
CA TYR A 127 -4.00 -21.71 21.74
C TYR A 127 -4.05 -22.53 20.44
N GLU A 128 -3.31 -23.64 20.33
CA GLU A 128 -3.31 -24.55 19.17
C GLU A 128 -3.11 -23.81 17.82
N LEU A 129 -2.12 -22.92 17.76
CA LEU A 129 -1.77 -22.14 16.56
C LEU A 129 -1.06 -23.02 15.51
N ASP A 130 -1.85 -23.69 14.67
CA ASP A 130 -1.38 -24.73 13.73
C ASP A 130 -1.18 -24.24 12.28
N PHE A 131 -1.10 -22.92 12.06
CA PHE A 131 -1.04 -22.28 10.74
C PHE A 131 -2.25 -22.57 9.81
N SER A 132 -3.35 -23.10 10.33
CA SER A 132 -4.61 -23.16 9.60
C SER A 132 -5.37 -21.83 9.63
N LEU A 133 -6.27 -21.61 8.67
CA LEU A 133 -7.13 -20.41 8.66
C LEU A 133 -7.99 -20.27 9.92
N ALA A 134 -8.41 -21.39 10.51
CA ALA A 134 -9.19 -21.40 11.73
C ALA A 134 -8.39 -20.92 12.96
N SER A 135 -7.05 -20.96 12.88
CA SER A 135 -6.17 -20.48 13.95
C SER A 135 -6.14 -18.96 14.04
N PHE A 136 -6.62 -18.20 13.04
CA PHE A 136 -6.72 -16.75 13.16
C PHE A 136 -7.72 -16.30 14.24
N THR A 137 -8.83 -17.02 14.42
CA THR A 137 -9.76 -16.68 15.51
C THR A 137 -9.12 -16.92 16.88
N ARG A 138 -8.28 -17.95 17.01
CA ARG A 138 -7.52 -18.22 18.24
C ARG A 138 -6.41 -17.21 18.46
N LEU A 139 -5.80 -16.72 17.37
CA LEU A 139 -4.81 -15.64 17.41
C LEU A 139 -5.45 -14.32 17.86
N ASP A 140 -6.66 -14.02 17.38
CA ASP A 140 -7.43 -12.85 17.82
C ASP A 140 -7.78 -12.95 19.31
N ASP A 141 -8.19 -14.13 19.79
CA ASP A 141 -8.43 -14.39 21.22
C ASP A 141 -7.15 -14.19 22.04
N LEU A 142 -6.01 -14.74 21.58
CA LEU A 142 -4.69 -14.54 22.21
C LEU A 142 -4.36 -13.06 22.31
N VAL A 143 -4.57 -12.29 21.22
CA VAL A 143 -4.25 -10.88 21.20
C VAL A 143 -5.09 -10.09 22.19
N ALA A 144 -6.41 -10.32 22.18
CA ALA A 144 -7.33 -9.66 23.10
C ALA A 144 -7.09 -10.01 24.58
N GLU A 145 -6.57 -11.21 24.87
CA GLU A 145 -6.29 -11.65 26.25
C GLU A 145 -4.93 -11.19 26.77
N GLN A 146 -3.89 -11.15 25.94
CA GLN A 146 -2.51 -10.87 26.38
C GLN A 146 -2.11 -9.40 26.21
N TRP A 147 -2.67 -8.72 25.21
CA TRP A 147 -2.31 -7.35 24.88
C TRP A 147 -3.55 -6.46 24.91
N ASP A 148 -3.60 -5.58 25.92
CA ASP A 148 -4.60 -4.51 25.95
C ASP A 148 -4.29 -3.49 24.86
N ALA A 149 -5.24 -3.20 23.98
CA ALA A 149 -5.07 -2.25 22.88
C ALA A 149 -4.62 -0.86 23.35
N GLU A 150 -5.08 -0.42 24.54
CA GLU A 150 -4.69 0.87 25.13
C GLU A 150 -3.19 0.92 25.48
N ARG A 151 -2.52 -0.24 25.61
CA ARG A 151 -1.09 -0.33 25.93
C ARG A 151 -0.22 0.20 24.80
N PHE A 152 -0.61 -0.03 23.54
CA PHE A 152 0.21 0.25 22.36
C PHE A 152 -0.27 1.44 21.53
N GLU A 153 -1.42 2.05 21.87
CA GLU A 153 -2.02 3.17 21.12
C GLU A 153 -1.07 4.34 20.81
N THR A 154 -0.07 4.58 21.67
CA THR A 154 0.88 5.70 21.51
C THR A 154 2.32 5.28 21.21
N ILE A 155 2.54 3.98 20.97
CA ILE A 155 3.86 3.41 20.74
C ILE A 155 4.12 3.31 19.24
N GLU A 156 5.26 3.81 18.80
CA GLU A 156 5.66 3.78 17.39
C GLU A 156 6.53 2.55 17.10
N PHE A 157 6.26 1.86 15.98
CA PHE A 157 7.06 0.74 15.50
C PHE A 157 8.50 1.17 15.20
N GLY A 158 9.47 0.42 15.71
CA GLY A 158 10.89 0.69 15.49
C GLY A 158 11.50 1.80 16.35
N ASP A 159 10.76 2.39 17.30
CA ASP A 159 11.33 3.33 18.27
C ASP A 159 12.28 2.64 19.29
N ASP A 160 13.20 3.41 19.85
CA ASP A 160 14.28 2.95 20.72
C ASP A 160 13.84 2.72 22.18
N SER A 161 12.64 3.15 22.55
CA SER A 161 12.10 2.95 23.89
C SER A 161 11.91 1.46 24.21
N TYR A 162 11.95 1.10 25.49
CA TYR A 162 11.78 -0.30 25.90
C TYR A 162 10.43 -0.85 25.44
N ASP A 163 9.36 -0.08 25.63
CA ASP A 163 8.01 -0.48 25.24
C ASP A 163 7.87 -0.56 23.71
N ALA A 164 8.55 0.31 22.94
CA ALA A 164 8.61 0.22 21.49
C ALA A 164 9.36 -1.02 20.99
N LYS A 165 10.42 -1.46 21.67
CA LYS A 165 11.13 -2.70 21.32
C LYS A 165 10.24 -3.92 21.53
N VAL A 166 9.56 -3.99 22.67
CA VAL A 166 8.59 -5.05 22.97
C VAL A 166 7.45 -5.05 21.95
N TYR A 167 6.92 -3.87 21.61
CA TYR A 167 5.88 -3.72 20.60
C TYR A 167 6.35 -4.18 19.22
N THR A 168 7.53 -3.73 18.77
CA THR A 168 8.13 -4.08 17.48
C THR A 168 8.36 -5.59 17.37
N GLU A 169 8.89 -6.22 18.42
CA GLU A 169 9.11 -7.66 18.48
C GLU A 169 7.78 -8.44 18.42
N THR A 170 6.77 -8.00 19.19
CA THR A 170 5.43 -8.61 19.20
C THR A 170 4.75 -8.50 17.84
N ALA A 171 4.72 -7.31 17.25
CA ALA A 171 4.17 -7.07 15.92
C ALA A 171 4.92 -7.87 14.84
N THR A 172 6.24 -8.04 14.99
CA THR A 172 7.05 -8.88 14.10
C THR A 172 6.66 -10.35 14.21
N GLN A 173 6.50 -10.91 15.41
CA GLN A 173 6.08 -12.30 15.59
C GLN A 173 4.67 -12.56 15.05
N LEU A 174 3.70 -11.70 15.40
CA LEU A 174 2.32 -11.81 14.94
C LEU A 174 2.19 -11.64 13.42
N GLY A 175 2.86 -10.62 12.86
CA GLY A 175 2.89 -10.37 11.42
C GLY A 175 3.58 -11.49 10.65
N SER A 176 4.65 -12.06 11.21
CA SER A 176 5.31 -13.24 10.65
C SER A 176 4.36 -14.44 10.63
N TYR A 177 3.66 -14.73 11.72
CA TYR A 177 2.66 -15.81 11.76
C TYR A 177 1.55 -15.60 10.73
N PHE A 178 1.01 -14.38 10.61
CA PHE A 178 0.00 -14.06 9.60
C PHE A 178 0.52 -14.28 8.17
N GLY A 179 1.71 -13.74 7.85
CA GLY A 179 2.34 -13.95 6.55
C GLY A 179 2.61 -15.42 6.24
N GLU A 180 3.04 -16.18 7.23
CA GLU A 180 3.31 -17.60 7.16
C GLU A 180 2.06 -18.46 6.91
N VAL A 181 0.90 -18.04 7.43
CA VAL A 181 -0.39 -18.66 7.05
C VAL A 181 -0.73 -18.34 5.59
N LEU A 182 -0.55 -17.10 5.13
CA LEU A 182 -0.79 -16.74 3.73
C LEU A 182 0.08 -17.56 2.77
N VAL A 183 1.37 -17.72 3.08
CA VAL A 183 2.32 -18.53 2.29
C VAL A 183 1.85 -19.98 2.22
N ARG A 184 1.53 -20.60 3.35
CA ARG A 184 1.11 -22.02 3.40
C ARG A 184 -0.26 -22.28 2.79
N ARG A 185 -1.18 -21.31 2.83
CA ARG A 185 -2.60 -21.54 2.47
C ARG A 185 -2.99 -21.01 1.10
N HIS A 186 -2.28 -20.00 0.59
CA HIS A 186 -2.65 -19.27 -0.63
C HIS A 186 -1.50 -19.15 -1.62
N ASP A 187 -0.46 -19.99 -1.51
CA ASP A 187 0.74 -19.94 -2.37
C ASP A 187 1.37 -18.54 -2.42
N ALA A 188 1.24 -17.79 -1.31
CA ALA A 188 1.79 -16.45 -1.20
C ALA A 188 3.31 -16.48 -1.04
N VAL A 189 3.98 -15.38 -1.36
CA VAL A 189 5.45 -15.29 -1.36
C VAL A 189 5.92 -14.03 -0.64
N TRP A 190 6.85 -14.20 0.31
CA TRP A 190 7.56 -13.09 0.95
C TRP A 190 8.43 -12.31 -0.04
N GLN A 191 8.37 -10.98 0.03
CA GLN A 191 9.11 -10.07 -0.83
C GLN A 191 9.66 -8.91 -0.02
N GLN A 192 10.83 -8.41 -0.42
CA GLN A 192 11.40 -7.19 0.15
C GLN A 192 11.19 -6.04 -0.82
N GLU A 193 10.37 -5.08 -0.41
CA GLU A 193 10.04 -3.85 -1.13
C GLU A 193 10.89 -2.68 -0.63
N THR A 194 11.28 -1.81 -1.57
CA THR A 194 12.07 -0.62 -1.24
C THR A 194 11.16 0.44 -0.63
N GLY A 195 11.46 0.90 0.58
CA GLY A 195 10.67 1.92 1.29
C GLY A 195 9.67 1.32 2.29
N THR A 196 8.98 0.25 1.92
CA THR A 196 7.99 -0.43 2.78
C THR A 196 8.59 -1.59 3.59
N GLY A 197 9.71 -2.16 3.15
CA GLY A 197 10.33 -3.31 3.81
C GLY A 197 9.72 -4.63 3.36
N TRP A 198 9.58 -5.59 4.27
CA TRP A 198 9.11 -6.94 3.94
C TRP A 198 7.58 -7.00 3.85
N THR A 199 7.08 -7.59 2.77
CA THR A 199 5.66 -7.75 2.45
C THR A 199 5.40 -9.19 1.97
N VAL A 200 4.12 -9.56 1.87
CA VAL A 200 3.67 -10.85 1.32
C VAL A 200 2.83 -10.61 0.07
N SER A 201 3.26 -11.17 -1.06
CA SER A 201 2.51 -11.15 -2.31
C SER A 201 1.59 -12.36 -2.37
N VAL A 202 0.28 -12.11 -2.40
CA VAL A 202 -0.78 -13.13 -2.40
C VAL A 202 -1.41 -13.20 -3.79
N PRO A 203 -1.33 -14.34 -4.50
CA PRO A 203 -1.98 -14.49 -5.80
C PRO A 203 -3.50 -14.52 -5.65
N SER A 204 -4.22 -14.09 -6.66
CA SER A 204 -5.68 -14.12 -6.66
C SER A 204 -6.25 -15.49 -7.03
N GLY A 205 -7.51 -15.71 -6.64
CA GLY A 205 -8.30 -16.85 -7.10
C GLY A 205 -8.66 -16.73 -8.59
N PRO A 206 -9.02 -17.85 -9.24
CA PRO A 206 -9.19 -17.95 -10.69
C PRO A 206 -10.30 -17.07 -11.28
N ASP A 207 -11.25 -16.63 -10.44
CA ASP A 207 -12.38 -15.81 -10.83
C ASP A 207 -12.23 -14.34 -10.34
N SER A 208 -11.04 -13.94 -9.88
CA SER A 208 -10.75 -12.54 -9.52
C SER A 208 -10.36 -11.71 -10.75
N GLU A 209 -10.69 -10.43 -10.74
CA GLU A 209 -10.24 -9.47 -11.77
C GLU A 209 -8.80 -9.01 -11.53
N ALA A 210 -8.35 -8.96 -10.28
CA ALA A 210 -6.96 -8.65 -9.91
C ALA A 210 -6.07 -9.90 -10.07
N ALA A 211 -4.77 -9.73 -10.28
CA ALA A 211 -3.82 -10.85 -10.24
C ALA A 211 -3.42 -11.28 -8.82
N GLY A 212 -3.68 -10.43 -7.82
CA GLY A 212 -3.30 -10.67 -6.43
C GLY A 212 -3.33 -9.40 -5.59
N ALA A 213 -2.70 -9.44 -4.42
CA ALA A 213 -2.40 -8.26 -3.63
C ALA A 213 -1.03 -8.37 -2.96
N THR A 214 -0.44 -7.22 -2.63
CA THR A 214 0.69 -7.12 -1.72
C THR A 214 0.16 -6.75 -0.34
N VAL A 215 0.64 -7.44 0.70
CA VAL A 215 0.17 -7.28 2.07
C VAL A 215 1.34 -6.89 2.96
N THR A 216 1.24 -5.74 3.63
CA THR A 216 2.21 -5.28 4.64
C THR A 216 1.88 -5.95 5.98
N VAL A 217 2.27 -7.21 6.13
CA VAL A 217 1.81 -8.08 7.25
C VAL A 217 2.20 -7.59 8.65
N PHE A 218 3.25 -6.78 8.77
CA PHE A 218 3.62 -6.16 10.05
C PHE A 218 2.66 -5.03 10.42
N GLN A 219 2.29 -4.18 9.46
CA GLN A 219 1.27 -3.16 9.67
C GLN A 219 -0.10 -3.78 9.99
N VAL A 220 -0.44 -4.91 9.36
CA VAL A 220 -1.62 -5.70 9.74
C VAL A 220 -1.56 -6.11 11.21
N ALA A 221 -0.40 -6.56 11.69
CA ALA A 221 -0.24 -6.94 13.09
C ALA A 221 -0.30 -5.73 14.04
N GLU A 222 0.21 -4.57 13.63
CA GLU A 222 0.07 -3.31 14.35
C GLU A 222 -1.41 -2.92 14.51
N ASP A 223 -2.18 -2.90 13.41
CA ASP A 223 -3.61 -2.58 13.43
C ASP A 223 -4.41 -3.58 14.31
N CYS A 224 -3.99 -4.85 14.37
CA CYS A 224 -4.60 -5.84 15.26
C CYS A 224 -4.23 -5.61 16.73
N LEU A 225 -2.98 -5.24 17.02
CA LEU A 225 -2.51 -4.93 18.37
C LEU A 225 -3.13 -3.64 18.94
N THR A 226 -3.42 -2.65 18.11
CA THR A 226 -4.10 -1.41 18.52
C THR A 226 -5.62 -1.53 18.56
N GLY A 227 -6.17 -2.72 18.23
CA GLY A 227 -7.61 -3.00 18.25
C GLY A 227 -8.39 -2.37 17.10
N ASP A 228 -7.70 -1.87 16.08
CA ASP A 228 -8.31 -1.30 14.88
C ASP A 228 -8.81 -2.39 13.90
N SER A 229 -8.31 -3.63 14.03
CA SER A 229 -8.66 -4.78 13.19
C SER A 229 -8.47 -6.12 13.91
N THR A 230 -8.80 -7.21 13.22
CA THR A 230 -8.54 -8.59 13.64
C THR A 230 -7.90 -9.38 12.50
N PHE A 231 -7.06 -10.36 12.81
CA PHE A 231 -6.43 -11.22 11.80
C PHE A 231 -7.48 -12.01 11.01
N THR A 232 -8.53 -12.50 11.69
CA THR A 232 -9.65 -13.18 11.04
C THR A 232 -10.34 -12.25 10.04
N GLY A 233 -10.65 -11.01 10.44
CA GLY A 233 -11.33 -10.04 9.59
C GLY A 233 -10.47 -9.60 8.40
N MET A 234 -9.19 -9.33 8.65
CA MET A 234 -8.21 -8.98 7.62
C MET A 234 -8.05 -10.07 6.57
N HIS A 235 -7.92 -11.32 7.00
CA HIS A 235 -7.87 -12.46 6.09
C HIS A 235 -9.16 -12.60 5.27
N ASP A 236 -10.33 -12.54 5.91
CA ASP A 236 -11.60 -12.75 5.20
C ASP A 236 -11.90 -11.64 4.21
N ALA A 237 -11.56 -10.40 4.54
CA ALA A 237 -11.67 -9.28 3.62
C ALA A 237 -10.69 -9.43 2.43
N LEU A 238 -9.44 -9.85 2.67
CA LEU A 238 -8.50 -10.18 1.61
C LEU A 238 -9.00 -11.33 0.73
N ALA A 239 -9.56 -12.38 1.34
CA ALA A 239 -10.12 -13.53 0.66
C ALA A 239 -11.31 -13.14 -0.23
N ASP A 240 -12.17 -12.23 0.23
CA ASP A 240 -13.26 -11.69 -0.58
C ASP A 240 -12.76 -10.82 -1.74
N ARG A 241 -11.77 -9.97 -1.49
CA ARG A 241 -11.18 -9.07 -2.51
C ARG A 241 -10.48 -9.85 -3.62
N LEU A 242 -9.73 -10.88 -3.26
CA LEU A 242 -8.96 -11.71 -4.19
C LEU A 242 -9.68 -12.99 -4.62
N ASN A 243 -10.91 -13.21 -4.14
CA ASN A 243 -11.69 -14.42 -4.38
C ASN A 243 -10.92 -15.71 -4.02
N LEU A 244 -10.23 -15.70 -2.87
CA LEU A 244 -9.43 -16.83 -2.38
C LEU A 244 -10.31 -17.96 -1.88
N SER A 245 -9.76 -19.17 -1.89
CA SER A 245 -10.47 -20.34 -1.36
C SER A 245 -10.38 -20.41 0.17
N GLY A 246 -11.54 -20.40 0.82
CA GLY A 246 -11.67 -20.59 2.26
C GLY A 246 -11.79 -19.28 3.04
N ARG A 247 -12.39 -19.38 4.23
CA ARG A 247 -12.50 -18.29 5.19
C ARG A 247 -11.96 -18.73 6.54
N ALA A 248 -11.42 -17.78 7.27
CA ALA A 248 -10.98 -17.92 8.64
C ALA A 248 -12.17 -17.81 9.61
N GLY A 249 -13.08 -16.84 9.37
CA GLY A 249 -14.23 -16.56 10.21
C GLY A 249 -15.58 -16.80 9.53
N ASP A 250 -16.63 -16.22 10.12
CA ASP A 250 -17.99 -16.21 9.58
C ASP A 250 -18.24 -15.09 8.56
N GLY A 251 -17.29 -14.18 8.38
CA GLY A 251 -17.34 -13.07 7.43
C GLY A 251 -18.12 -11.83 7.89
N ASP A 252 -18.53 -11.76 9.17
CA ASP A 252 -19.37 -10.66 9.67
C ASP A 252 -18.57 -9.47 10.25
N THR A 253 -17.23 -9.54 10.28
CA THR A 253 -16.38 -8.43 10.75
C THR A 253 -15.98 -7.56 9.56
N PRO A 254 -16.61 -6.40 9.33
CA PRO A 254 -16.17 -5.48 8.29
C PRO A 254 -14.80 -4.91 8.65
N VAL A 255 -13.86 -5.04 7.72
CA VAL A 255 -12.50 -4.50 7.87
C VAL A 255 -12.19 -3.62 6.67
N ASP A 256 -11.55 -2.47 6.94
CA ASP A 256 -11.10 -1.55 5.92
C ASP A 256 -9.70 -1.96 5.43
N LEU A 257 -9.64 -2.61 4.27
CA LEU A 257 -8.39 -3.07 3.67
C LEU A 257 -7.49 -1.93 3.20
N ASP A 258 -8.06 -0.75 2.92
CA ASP A 258 -7.28 0.41 2.47
C ASP A 258 -6.44 0.98 3.62
N ARG A 259 -6.82 0.70 4.88
CA ARG A 259 -6.03 1.08 6.06
C ARG A 259 -4.79 0.20 6.27
N ALA A 260 -4.90 -1.08 5.96
CA ALA A 260 -3.85 -2.08 6.18
C ALA A 260 -2.77 -2.10 5.07
N ASP A 261 -2.75 -1.06 4.23
CA ASP A 261 -1.84 -0.92 3.08
C ASP A 261 -1.83 -2.17 2.17
N ILE A 262 -3.02 -2.74 1.92
CA ILE A 262 -3.18 -3.88 1.03
C ILE A 262 -3.45 -3.37 -0.39
N GLU A 263 -2.43 -3.44 -1.24
CA GLU A 263 -2.50 -3.00 -2.63
C GLU A 263 -2.80 -4.17 -3.56
N THR A 264 -3.92 -4.11 -4.29
CA THR A 264 -4.17 -5.08 -5.38
C THR A 264 -3.24 -4.86 -6.54
N VAL A 265 -2.72 -5.96 -7.09
CA VAL A 265 -1.88 -5.95 -8.29
C VAL A 265 -2.72 -6.22 -9.53
N ALA A 266 -2.39 -5.52 -10.61
CA ALA A 266 -3.07 -5.64 -11.90
C ALA A 266 -2.71 -6.95 -12.61
N SER A 267 -3.63 -7.49 -13.41
CA SER A 267 -3.35 -8.64 -14.26
C SER A 267 -2.40 -8.31 -15.42
N ASP A 268 -1.73 -9.32 -15.98
CA ASP A 268 -0.85 -9.16 -17.15
C ASP A 268 -1.55 -8.44 -18.33
N ALA A 269 -2.84 -8.72 -18.52
CA ALA A 269 -3.64 -8.07 -19.56
C ALA A 269 -3.82 -6.58 -19.28
N GLU A 270 -4.02 -6.21 -18.02
CA GLU A 270 -4.13 -4.81 -17.59
C GLU A 270 -2.79 -4.10 -17.63
N ILE A 271 -1.69 -4.79 -17.30
CA ILE A 271 -0.33 -4.27 -17.44
C ILE A 271 -0.02 -3.98 -18.92
N GLU A 272 -0.34 -4.90 -19.83
CA GLU A 272 -0.10 -4.67 -21.26
C GLU A 272 -0.96 -3.52 -21.80
N ASP A 273 -2.22 -3.45 -21.39
CA ASP A 273 -3.14 -2.37 -21.76
C ASP A 273 -2.67 -1.00 -21.20
N ALA A 274 -2.23 -0.95 -19.95
CA ALA A 274 -1.62 0.25 -19.36
C ALA A 274 -0.30 0.63 -20.04
N ALA A 275 0.56 -0.33 -20.35
CA ALA A 275 1.79 -0.12 -21.08
C ALA A 275 1.54 0.41 -22.50
N GLN A 276 0.50 -0.06 -23.17
CA GLN A 276 0.09 0.46 -24.48
C GLN A 276 -0.39 1.91 -24.37
N ARG A 277 -1.13 2.27 -23.32
CA ARG A 277 -1.53 3.67 -23.07
C ARG A 277 -0.35 4.58 -22.77
N LEU A 278 0.60 4.12 -21.95
CA LEU A 278 1.83 4.86 -21.70
C LEU A 278 2.60 5.11 -22.99
N ARG A 279 2.77 4.09 -23.85
CA ARG A 279 3.42 4.24 -25.15
C ARG A 279 2.71 5.27 -26.03
N ALA A 280 1.38 5.20 -26.14
CA ALA A 280 0.61 6.17 -26.90
C ALA A 280 0.77 7.60 -26.35
N GLY A 281 0.75 7.77 -25.03
CA GLY A 281 1.00 9.06 -24.38
C GLY A 281 2.40 9.61 -24.67
N ALA A 282 3.41 8.74 -24.75
CA ALA A 282 4.78 9.11 -25.06
C ALA A 282 4.94 9.56 -26.52
N GLU A 283 4.29 8.86 -27.45
CA GLU A 283 4.24 9.22 -28.88
C GLU A 283 3.53 10.57 -29.06
N ASP A 284 2.38 10.77 -28.42
CA ASP A 284 1.64 12.04 -28.41
C ASP A 284 2.49 13.19 -27.85
N LEU A 285 3.28 12.93 -26.81
CA LEU A 285 4.18 13.91 -26.21
C LEU A 285 5.29 14.32 -27.20
N ALA A 286 5.93 13.35 -27.84
CA ALA A 286 6.98 13.59 -28.83
C ALA A 286 6.44 14.30 -30.09
N GLU A 287 5.25 13.94 -30.56
CA GLU A 287 4.60 14.61 -31.71
C GLU A 287 4.19 16.05 -31.40
N ARG A 288 3.76 16.33 -30.16
CA ARG A 288 3.37 17.67 -29.73
C ARG A 288 4.53 18.66 -29.69
N TRP A 289 5.74 18.16 -29.44
CA TRP A 289 6.93 18.99 -29.22
C TRP A 289 8.12 18.58 -30.11
N PRO A 290 7.99 18.70 -31.45
CA PRO A 290 9.02 18.26 -32.38
C PRO A 290 10.33 19.06 -32.29
N GLU A 291 10.30 20.24 -31.65
CA GLU A 291 11.46 21.11 -31.48
C GLU A 291 12.53 20.54 -30.54
N TYR A 292 12.12 19.66 -29.61
CA TYR A 292 13.01 19.05 -28.62
C TYR A 292 13.65 17.73 -29.10
N ASP A 293 13.32 17.24 -30.31
CA ASP A 293 13.89 16.03 -30.93
C ASP A 293 13.90 14.81 -29.98
N LEU A 294 12.69 14.47 -29.50
CA LEU A 294 12.42 13.34 -28.61
C LEU A 294 12.37 12.03 -29.42
N ASP A 295 13.49 11.31 -29.45
CA ASP A 295 13.72 10.12 -30.29
C ASP A 295 13.80 8.78 -29.52
N PHE A 296 13.34 8.78 -28.27
CA PHE A 296 13.41 7.63 -27.36
C PHE A 296 14.84 7.10 -27.12
N SER A 297 15.84 7.98 -27.20
CA SER A 297 17.20 7.69 -26.74
C SER A 297 17.42 8.14 -25.28
N VAL A 298 18.42 7.57 -24.60
CA VAL A 298 18.80 8.02 -23.24
C VAL A 298 19.21 9.51 -23.25
N GLU A 299 19.87 9.97 -24.31
CA GLU A 299 20.29 11.39 -24.45
C GLU A 299 19.09 12.34 -24.58
N SER A 300 17.97 11.87 -25.14
CA SER A 300 16.76 12.67 -25.27
C SER A 300 16.04 12.93 -23.93
N LEU A 301 16.37 12.19 -22.86
CA LEU A 301 15.81 12.45 -21.53
C LEU A 301 16.25 13.80 -20.97
N GLU A 302 17.50 14.24 -21.25
CA GLU A 302 17.95 15.59 -20.89
C GLU A 302 17.11 16.67 -21.58
N ARG A 303 16.71 16.43 -22.83
CA ARG A 303 15.86 17.36 -23.61
C ARG A 303 14.41 17.33 -23.10
N LEU A 304 13.93 16.18 -22.63
CA LEU A 304 12.64 16.07 -22.00
C LEU A 304 12.61 16.79 -20.65
N ASP A 305 13.66 16.68 -19.83
CA ASP A 305 13.79 17.48 -18.60
C ASP A 305 13.78 18.99 -18.89
N GLU A 306 14.48 19.42 -19.96
CA GLU A 306 14.46 20.82 -20.43
C GLU A 306 13.06 21.27 -20.86
N LEU A 307 12.33 20.43 -21.63
CA LEU A 307 10.94 20.69 -22.02
C LEU A 307 10.03 20.87 -20.81
N LEU A 308 10.15 19.98 -19.82
CA LEU A 308 9.37 20.06 -18.59
C LEU A 308 9.71 21.32 -17.78
N GLU A 309 10.92 21.86 -17.90
CA GLU A 309 11.34 23.08 -17.19
C GLU A 309 10.85 24.34 -17.91
N SER A 310 10.82 24.32 -19.24
CA SER A 310 10.48 25.48 -20.07
C SER A 310 8.98 25.64 -20.32
N GLU A 311 8.28 24.54 -20.59
CA GLU A 311 6.88 24.56 -21.07
C GLU A 311 5.87 24.28 -19.95
N LEU A 312 6.29 23.66 -18.85
CA LEU A 312 5.40 23.28 -17.76
C LEU A 312 5.48 24.28 -16.60
N ASP A 313 4.32 24.78 -16.16
CA ASP A 313 4.20 25.53 -14.92
C ASP A 313 4.20 24.55 -13.74
N ARG A 314 5.39 24.14 -13.28
CA ARG A 314 5.57 23.07 -12.28
C ARG A 314 4.94 23.40 -10.92
N ASP A 315 4.98 24.67 -10.53
CA ASP A 315 4.40 25.17 -9.27
C ASP A 315 2.88 24.91 -9.20
N ARG A 316 2.23 24.79 -10.37
CA ARG A 316 0.80 24.45 -10.47
C ARG A 316 0.47 23.05 -9.96
N PHE A 317 1.43 22.13 -9.92
CA PHE A 317 1.20 20.72 -9.65
C PHE A 317 1.76 20.22 -8.30
N GLU A 318 2.30 21.13 -7.47
CA GLU A 318 2.96 20.78 -6.20
C GLU A 318 2.01 20.01 -5.27
N ASP A 319 0.79 20.52 -5.09
CA ASP A 319 -0.21 19.97 -4.16
C ASP A 319 -1.39 19.26 -4.88
N VAL A 320 -1.28 19.03 -6.19
CA VAL A 320 -2.36 18.42 -6.97
C VAL A 320 -2.30 16.90 -6.83
N GLU A 321 -3.42 16.30 -6.42
CA GLU A 321 -3.59 14.86 -6.36
C GLU A 321 -3.62 14.26 -7.78
N LEU A 322 -2.97 13.12 -7.96
CA LEU A 322 -2.96 12.43 -9.24
C LEU A 322 -4.22 11.57 -9.38
N GLY A 323 -5.02 11.85 -10.40
CA GLY A 323 -6.06 10.92 -10.86
C GLY A 323 -7.49 11.20 -10.46
N ASP A 324 -7.73 12.32 -9.81
CA ASP A 324 -9.06 12.93 -9.73
C ASP A 324 -9.52 13.32 -11.14
N ASP A 325 -10.60 12.70 -11.61
CA ASP A 325 -11.22 12.95 -12.93
C ASP A 325 -12.23 14.11 -12.91
N SER A 326 -12.54 14.63 -11.73
CA SER A 326 -13.40 15.78 -11.53
C SER A 326 -12.62 17.10 -11.47
N ASP A 327 -11.35 17.03 -11.06
CA ASP A 327 -10.46 18.18 -11.01
C ASP A 327 -9.65 18.36 -12.31
N GLN A 328 -9.67 19.58 -12.85
CA GLN A 328 -9.01 19.88 -14.11
C GLN A 328 -7.49 19.86 -14.00
N GLU A 329 -6.94 20.23 -12.84
CA GLU A 329 -5.49 20.29 -12.62
C GLU A 329 -4.95 18.86 -12.47
N SER A 330 -5.68 18.00 -11.77
CA SER A 330 -5.40 16.56 -11.67
C SER A 330 -5.45 15.86 -13.03
N MET A 331 -6.46 16.14 -13.87
CA MET A 331 -6.52 15.58 -15.22
C MET A 331 -5.33 16.00 -16.08
N LEU A 332 -4.91 17.27 -15.97
CA LEU A 332 -3.73 17.79 -16.68
C LEU A 332 -2.45 17.15 -16.16
N LEU A 333 -2.28 17.07 -14.83
CA LEU A 333 -1.17 16.38 -14.19
C LEU A 333 -1.07 14.94 -14.69
N THR A 334 -2.19 14.22 -14.68
CA THR A 334 -2.26 12.82 -15.13
C THR A 334 -1.85 12.70 -16.60
N ALA A 335 -2.31 13.58 -17.47
CA ALA A 335 -1.91 13.57 -18.88
C ALA A 335 -0.41 13.80 -19.08
N HIS A 336 0.20 14.72 -18.32
CA HIS A 336 1.65 14.95 -18.36
C HIS A 336 2.43 13.76 -17.82
N VAL A 337 2.03 13.22 -16.67
CA VAL A 337 2.66 12.05 -16.03
C VAL A 337 2.59 10.84 -16.96
N VAL A 338 1.45 10.54 -17.58
CA VAL A 338 1.32 9.42 -18.54
C VAL A 338 2.29 9.56 -19.70
N GLY A 339 2.39 10.75 -20.31
CA GLY A 339 3.30 10.97 -21.44
C GLY A 339 4.77 10.84 -21.05
N VAL A 340 5.15 11.43 -19.91
CA VAL A 340 6.54 11.40 -19.41
C VAL A 340 6.93 10.01 -18.92
N ALA A 341 6.07 9.34 -18.16
CA ALA A 341 6.27 7.97 -17.68
C ALA A 341 6.40 7.00 -18.85
N GLY A 342 5.53 7.12 -19.87
CA GLY A 342 5.61 6.32 -21.07
C GLY A 342 6.90 6.55 -21.85
N TYR A 343 7.36 7.80 -21.94
CA TYR A 343 8.61 8.11 -22.62
C TYR A 343 9.81 7.47 -21.92
N LEU A 344 9.89 7.61 -20.59
CA LEU A 344 10.92 6.96 -19.78
C LEU A 344 10.85 5.43 -19.92
N ALA A 345 9.65 4.86 -19.84
CA ALA A 345 9.44 3.42 -19.96
C ALA A 345 9.95 2.91 -21.32
N GLU A 346 9.59 3.58 -22.41
CA GLU A 346 10.04 3.18 -23.74
C GLU A 346 11.55 3.33 -23.94
N VAL A 347 12.18 4.36 -23.37
CA VAL A 347 13.65 4.49 -23.36
C VAL A 347 14.31 3.32 -22.65
N LEU A 348 13.81 2.94 -21.46
CA LEU A 348 14.34 1.83 -20.68
C LEU A 348 14.15 0.49 -21.40
N ARG A 349 12.94 0.21 -21.92
CA ARG A 349 12.65 -1.02 -22.67
C ARG A 349 13.52 -1.16 -23.92
N HIS A 350 13.64 -0.10 -24.72
CA HIS A 350 14.39 -0.15 -25.98
C HIS A 350 15.91 -0.18 -25.82
N ARG A 351 16.45 0.38 -24.73
CA ARG A 351 17.90 0.62 -24.61
C ARG A 351 18.57 -0.14 -23.48
N ARG A 352 17.79 -0.67 -22.54
CA ARG A 352 18.29 -1.38 -21.36
C ARG A 352 17.65 -2.77 -21.19
N ASP A 353 16.97 -3.27 -22.24
CA ASP A 353 16.27 -4.56 -22.24
C ASP A 353 15.39 -4.72 -20.98
N ALA A 354 14.73 -3.62 -20.59
CA ALA A 354 13.87 -3.61 -19.42
C ALA A 354 12.54 -4.28 -19.72
N ASP A 355 12.03 -5.05 -18.77
CA ASP A 355 10.73 -5.71 -18.85
C ASP A 355 9.82 -5.28 -17.70
N TRP A 356 8.51 -5.32 -17.93
CA TRP A 356 7.55 -5.09 -16.85
C TRP A 356 7.64 -6.24 -15.84
N ALA A 357 7.57 -5.89 -14.56
CA ALA A 357 7.58 -6.89 -13.50
C ALA A 357 6.37 -7.83 -13.63
N GLU A 358 6.63 -9.14 -13.55
CA GLU A 358 5.60 -10.19 -13.64
C GLU A 358 4.60 -10.19 -12.47
N GLN A 359 4.78 -9.33 -11.45
CA GLN A 359 3.95 -9.27 -10.25
C GLN A 359 2.77 -8.29 -10.36
N GLY A 360 2.34 -7.93 -11.57
CA GLY A 360 1.15 -7.09 -11.74
C GLY A 360 1.31 -5.62 -11.30
N ARG A 361 2.54 -5.14 -11.20
CA ARG A 361 2.86 -3.73 -10.91
C ARG A 361 3.42 -3.04 -12.15
N MET A 362 3.16 -1.75 -12.32
CA MET A 362 3.72 -0.93 -13.41
C MET A 362 5.16 -0.53 -13.08
N VAL A 363 6.00 -1.51 -12.80
CA VAL A 363 7.42 -1.35 -12.47
C VAL A 363 8.24 -2.03 -13.55
N LEU A 364 9.25 -1.32 -14.04
CA LEU A 364 10.23 -1.88 -14.97
C LEU A 364 11.40 -2.48 -14.20
N VAL A 365 11.78 -3.70 -14.57
CA VAL A 365 12.97 -4.38 -14.09
C VAL A 365 14.06 -4.23 -15.14
N VAL A 366 15.19 -3.65 -14.74
CA VAL A 366 16.40 -3.57 -15.54
C VAL A 366 17.39 -4.58 -14.99
N GLU A 367 17.70 -5.60 -15.79
CA GLU A 367 18.74 -6.57 -15.42
C GLU A 367 20.14 -6.01 -15.69
N HIS A 368 21.05 -6.29 -14.76
CA HIS A 368 22.49 -6.07 -14.86
C HIS A 368 23.20 -7.40 -14.63
N ASP A 369 24.45 -7.52 -15.07
CA ASP A 369 25.23 -8.76 -15.00
C ASP A 369 25.24 -9.40 -13.60
N ASP A 370 25.18 -8.59 -12.54
CA ASP A 370 25.20 -9.03 -11.13
C ASP A 370 24.08 -8.42 -10.25
N SER A 371 23.11 -7.68 -10.83
CA SER A 371 22.06 -7.01 -10.04
C SER A 371 20.79 -6.73 -10.86
N ARG A 372 19.70 -6.39 -10.18
CA ARG A 372 18.46 -5.95 -10.80
C ARG A 372 18.05 -4.61 -10.21
N THR A 373 17.65 -3.68 -11.06
CA THR A 373 17.12 -2.37 -10.64
C THR A 373 15.64 -2.31 -10.97
N ARG A 374 14.80 -1.96 -10.00
CA ARG A 374 13.37 -1.71 -10.21
C ARG A 374 13.14 -0.22 -10.35
N ILE A 375 12.38 0.17 -11.36
CA ILE A 375 12.07 1.57 -11.67
C ILE A 375 10.57 1.68 -11.84
N ASP A 376 9.93 2.50 -11.03
CA ASP A 376 8.55 2.92 -11.26
C ASP A 376 8.57 4.16 -12.17
N PRO A 377 8.20 4.05 -13.46
CA PRO A 377 8.23 5.18 -14.39
C PRO A 377 7.19 6.25 -14.04
N ILE A 378 6.11 5.91 -13.34
CA ILE A 378 5.05 6.86 -12.96
C ILE A 378 5.56 7.73 -11.81
N GLU A 379 6.12 7.14 -10.75
CA GLU A 379 6.72 7.87 -9.63
C GLU A 379 7.84 8.80 -10.11
N VAL A 380 8.72 8.32 -10.98
CA VAL A 380 9.79 9.13 -11.56
C VAL A 380 9.20 10.28 -12.39
N ALA A 381 8.14 10.04 -13.16
CA ALA A 381 7.47 11.08 -13.94
C ALA A 381 6.78 12.13 -13.05
N ILE A 382 6.11 11.73 -11.96
CA ILE A 382 5.53 12.65 -10.98
C ILE A 382 6.62 13.57 -10.43
N ALA A 383 7.75 12.99 -10.00
CA ALA A 383 8.87 13.76 -9.47
C ALA A 383 9.47 14.72 -10.51
N ALA A 384 9.59 14.30 -11.78
CA ALA A 384 10.09 15.15 -12.86
C ALA A 384 9.12 16.29 -13.20
N VAL A 385 7.81 16.00 -13.30
CA VAL A 385 6.75 16.97 -13.59
C VAL A 385 6.63 18.01 -12.46
N ARG A 386 6.80 17.60 -11.20
CA ARG A 386 6.85 18.51 -10.03
C ARG A 386 8.22 19.17 -9.84
N GLY A 387 9.23 18.80 -10.62
CA GLY A 387 10.58 19.37 -10.54
C GLY A 387 11.38 18.96 -9.30
N THR A 388 10.99 17.89 -8.61
CA THR A 388 11.71 17.36 -7.44
C THR A 388 12.82 16.38 -7.82
N SER A 389 12.79 15.84 -9.04
CA SER A 389 13.83 14.97 -9.59
C SER A 389 14.00 15.17 -11.11
N SER A 390 15.03 14.54 -11.70
CA SER A 390 15.28 14.51 -13.14
C SER A 390 15.13 13.08 -13.67
N LEU A 391 14.63 12.95 -14.89
CA LEU A 391 14.47 11.66 -15.57
C LEU A 391 15.80 10.94 -15.77
N THR A 392 16.87 11.70 -16.01
CA THR A 392 18.21 11.13 -16.23
C THR A 392 18.79 10.45 -15.00
N ALA A 393 18.41 10.88 -13.81
CA ALA A 393 18.85 10.30 -12.54
C ALA A 393 18.25 8.91 -12.31
N ALA A 394 17.10 8.62 -12.92
CA ALA A 394 16.43 7.31 -12.81
C ALA A 394 17.02 6.24 -13.75
N VAL A 395 17.87 6.61 -14.71
CA VAL A 395 18.48 5.64 -15.63
C VAL A 395 19.76 5.05 -15.03
N PRO A 396 19.81 3.75 -14.70
CA PRO A 396 21.02 3.15 -14.14
C PRO A 396 22.21 3.21 -15.11
N GLY A 397 23.36 3.67 -14.60
CA GLY A 397 24.63 3.73 -15.34
C GLY A 397 24.87 5.00 -16.17
N THR A 398 24.11 6.08 -15.99
CA THR A 398 24.42 7.43 -16.53
C THR A 398 25.28 8.27 -15.60
N GLY A 399 25.54 7.78 -14.38
CA GLY A 399 26.50 8.37 -13.45
C GLY A 399 27.86 8.50 -14.11
N ARG A 400 28.25 9.73 -14.43
CA ARG A 400 29.59 10.11 -14.81
C ARG A 400 30.51 9.54 -13.73
N ASP A 401 31.36 8.60 -14.14
CA ASP A 401 32.48 8.08 -13.38
C ASP A 401 33.42 9.27 -13.10
N ASP A 402 33.07 10.11 -12.12
CA ASP A 402 33.96 11.14 -11.58
C ASP A 402 34.94 10.42 -10.66
N GLY A 403 35.86 9.72 -11.32
CA GLY A 403 37.10 9.27 -10.72
C GLY A 403 37.85 10.48 -10.19
N LEU A 404 37.80 10.66 -8.87
CA LEU A 404 38.77 11.45 -8.13
C LEU A 404 39.63 10.51 -7.28
N VAL A 405 40.84 10.35 -7.79
CA VAL A 405 42.06 9.80 -7.17
C VAL A 405 42.35 10.43 -5.81
#